data_AF-A0A7K2WFM9-F1
#
_entry.id   AF-A0A7K2WFM9-F1
#
_cell.length_a   1.000
_cell.length_b   1.000
_cell.length_c   1.000
_cell.angle_alpha   90.00
_cell.angle_beta   90.00
_cell.angle_gamma   90.00
#
_symmetry.space_group_name_H-M   'P 1'
#
loop_
_entity.id
_entity.type
_entity.pdbx_description
1 polymer ?
#
loop_
_entity_poly.entity_id
_entity_poly.type
_entity_poly.pdbx_seq_one_letter_code
_entity_poly.pdbx_strand_id
1 'polypeptide(L)'
;QGAGMTAGLDERDIRRAAESGMPLITVEQGLALLDTALTTGSAALVPVRLDLAVLRARGTVAPLMRGLVRAPARRAAATAATGDTALVDRLTRLQRTERRDALLTLVREQAALVLGHSGGGGIDPSRAFRDLGFDSLT
;
A
#
# COMPACT_ATOMS: atom_id res chain seq x y z
N GLN A 1 -11.61 -6.68 17.91
CA GLN A 1 -11.96 -8.11 17.78
C GLN A 1 -12.40 -8.36 16.35
N GLY A 2 -11.77 -9.31 15.66
CA GLY A 2 -12.13 -9.66 14.28
C GLY A 2 -13.35 -10.58 14.26
N ALA A 3 -14.39 -10.18 13.54
CA ALA A 3 -15.59 -10.98 13.29
C ALA A 3 -16.01 -10.83 11.83
N GLY A 4 -16.70 -11.82 11.27
CA GLY A 4 -17.12 -11.80 9.86
C GLY A 4 -15.94 -11.79 8.88
N MET A 5 -15.98 -10.93 7.86
CA MET A 5 -14.95 -10.87 6.80
C MET A 5 -13.54 -10.52 7.33
N THR A 6 -13.43 -9.92 8.51
CA THR A 6 -12.13 -9.56 9.12
C THR A 6 -11.69 -10.53 10.21
N ALA A 7 -12.34 -11.70 10.34
CA ALA A 7 -12.01 -12.70 11.35
C ALA A 7 -10.61 -13.31 11.15
N GLY A 8 -10.11 -13.34 9.92
CA GLY A 8 -8.78 -13.85 9.59
C GLY A 8 -7.65 -12.83 9.67
N LEU A 9 -7.93 -11.56 9.98
CA LEU A 9 -6.90 -10.54 10.02
C LEU A 9 -6.03 -10.68 11.27
N ASP A 10 -4.72 -10.72 11.07
CA ASP A 10 -3.75 -10.68 12.16
C ASP A 10 -3.38 -9.22 12.53
N GLU A 11 -2.54 -9.07 13.56
CA GLU A 11 -2.08 -7.75 14.01
C GLU A 11 -1.27 -7.00 12.92
N ARG A 12 -0.62 -7.72 12.02
CA ARG A 12 0.12 -7.11 10.90
C ARG A 12 -0.84 -6.56 9.87
N ASP A 13 -1.92 -7.26 9.58
CA ASP A 13 -2.95 -6.78 8.66
C ASP A 13 -3.63 -5.52 9.18
N ILE A 14 -3.93 -5.48 10.48
CA ILE A 14 -4.50 -4.29 11.14
C ILE A 14 -3.54 -3.11 11.05
N ARG A 15 -2.25 -3.34 11.33
CA ARG A 15 -1.21 -2.31 11.25
C ARG A 15 -1.02 -1.82 9.82
N ARG A 16 -0.98 -2.73 8.85
CA ARG A 16 -0.88 -2.43 7.42
C ARG A 16 -2.04 -1.56 6.96
N ALA A 17 -3.27 -1.89 7.37
CA ALA A 17 -4.45 -1.08 7.07
C ALA A 17 -4.32 0.35 7.64
N ALA A 18 -3.88 0.50 8.89
CA ALA A 18 -3.63 1.81 9.48
C ALA A 18 -2.52 2.60 8.76
N GLU A 19 -1.39 1.96 8.47
CA GLU A 19 -0.27 2.54 7.71
C GLU A 19 -0.66 2.90 6.27
N SER A 20 -1.69 2.25 5.72
CA SER A 20 -2.28 2.58 4.42
C SER A 20 -3.10 3.87 4.41
N GLY A 21 -3.39 4.42 5.60
CA GLY A 21 -4.32 5.54 5.76
C GLY A 21 -5.79 5.11 5.70
N MET A 22 -6.05 3.80 5.77
CA MET A 22 -7.37 3.17 5.73
C MET A 22 -7.55 2.24 6.93
N PRO A 23 -7.55 2.76 8.17
CA PRO A 23 -7.71 1.92 9.34
C PRO A 23 -9.05 1.21 9.35
N LEU A 24 -9.11 0.06 10.03
CA LEU A 24 -10.34 -0.71 10.16
C LEU A 24 -11.46 0.11 10.83
N ILE A 25 -12.68 -0.19 10.38
CA ILE A 25 -13.92 0.30 10.97
C ILE A 25 -14.32 -0.69 12.08
N THR A 26 -14.58 -0.19 13.29
CA THR A 26 -15.06 -1.05 14.38
C THR A 26 -16.50 -1.47 14.13
N VAL A 27 -16.97 -2.55 14.77
CA VAL A 27 -18.36 -3.02 14.64
C VAL A 27 -19.35 -1.91 15.01
N GLU A 28 -19.09 -1.19 16.11
CA GLU A 28 -19.92 -0.07 16.56
C GLU A 28 -19.98 1.06 15.52
N GLN A 29 -18.83 1.44 14.94
CA GLN A 29 -18.77 2.44 13.87
C GLN A 29 -19.50 1.97 12.61
N GLY A 30 -19.34 0.69 12.25
CA GLY A 30 -19.97 0.10 11.08
C GLY A 30 -21.50 0.11 11.18
N LEU A 31 -22.05 -0.24 12.34
CA LEU A 31 -23.49 -0.18 12.60
C LEU A 31 -24.02 1.25 12.55
N ALA A 32 -23.34 2.21 13.19
CA ALA A 32 -23.74 3.62 13.13
C ALA A 32 -23.71 4.19 11.70
N LEU A 33 -22.73 3.80 10.88
CA LEU A 33 -22.64 4.19 9.47
C LEU A 33 -23.75 3.54 8.62
N LEU A 34 -24.11 2.29 8.92
CA LEU A 34 -25.22 1.61 8.26
C LEU A 34 -26.55 2.32 8.55
N ASP A 35 -26.82 2.63 9.82
CA ASP A 35 -28.03 3.38 10.21
C ASP A 35 -28.09 4.73 9.50
N THR A 36 -26.95 5.43 9.42
CA THR A 36 -26.86 6.69 8.68
C THR A 36 -27.14 6.49 7.19
N ALA A 37 -26.56 5.48 6.56
CA ALA A 37 -26.72 5.21 5.13
C ALA A 37 -28.19 5.04 4.74
N LEU A 38 -28.98 4.35 5.58
CA LEU A 38 -30.41 4.14 5.37
C LEU A 38 -31.22 5.44 5.33
N THR A 39 -30.72 6.54 5.91
CA THR A 39 -31.41 7.85 5.94
C THR A 39 -31.10 8.76 4.76
N THR A 40 -30.05 8.47 3.99
CA THR A 40 -29.54 9.39 2.94
C THR A 40 -30.32 9.33 1.62
N GLY A 41 -31.12 8.27 1.40
CA GLY A 41 -31.83 8.02 0.15
C GLY A 41 -30.92 7.65 -1.04
N SER A 42 -29.61 7.47 -0.83
CA SER A 42 -28.67 7.07 -1.87
C SER A 42 -28.62 5.54 -2.03
N ALA A 43 -28.75 5.05 -3.27
CA ALA A 43 -28.82 3.61 -3.56
C ALA A 43 -27.49 2.85 -3.38
N ALA A 44 -26.35 3.55 -3.49
CA ALA A 44 -25.03 2.95 -3.37
C ALA A 44 -24.11 3.86 -2.55
N LEU A 45 -23.73 3.39 -1.38
CA LEU A 45 -22.82 4.06 -0.46
C LEU A 45 -21.71 3.12 -0.04
N VAL A 46 -20.51 3.66 0.12
CA VAL A 46 -19.35 2.92 0.63
C VAL A 46 -18.87 3.64 1.90
N PRO A 47 -19.03 3.04 3.09
CA PRO A 47 -18.44 3.57 4.30
C PRO A 47 -16.92 3.38 4.25
N VAL A 48 -16.19 4.49 4.35
CA VAL A 48 -14.73 4.50 4.27
C VAL A 48 -14.18 5.35 5.40
N ARG A 49 -13.22 4.81 6.17
CA ARG A 49 -12.51 5.55 7.21
C ARG A 49 -11.12 5.94 6.70
N LEU A 50 -10.92 7.23 6.46
CA LEU A 50 -9.66 7.76 5.94
C LEU A 50 -8.87 8.46 7.04
N ASP A 51 -7.61 8.07 7.22
CA ASP A 51 -6.62 8.89 7.92
C ASP A 51 -5.90 9.78 6.90
N LEU A 52 -6.42 11.00 6.74
CA LEU A 52 -5.85 11.95 5.79
C LEU A 52 -4.43 12.40 6.16
N ALA A 53 -4.02 12.31 7.44
CA ALA A 53 -2.66 12.66 7.83
C ALA A 53 -1.66 11.63 7.31
N VAL A 54 -1.97 10.34 7.49
CA VAL A 54 -1.18 9.23 6.94
C VAL A 54 -1.12 9.31 5.40
N LEU A 55 -2.26 9.55 4.75
CA LEU A 55 -2.31 9.67 3.28
C LEU A 55 -1.48 10.86 2.75
N ARG A 56 -1.42 11.99 3.48
CA ARG A 56 -0.55 13.12 3.11
C ARG A 56 0.93 12.78 3.28
N ALA A 57 1.29 12.08 4.36
CA ALA A 57 2.67 11.72 4.66
C ALA A 57 3.27 10.76 3.62
N ARG A 58 2.45 9.92 2.96
CA ARG A 58 2.89 9.00 1.90
C ARG A 58 3.39 9.69 0.62
N GLY A 59 3.06 10.96 0.40
CA GLY A 59 3.58 11.78 -0.71
C GLY A 59 2.99 11.47 -2.09
N THR A 60 2.63 10.22 -2.40
CA THR A 60 1.90 9.83 -3.61
C THR A 60 0.42 9.57 -3.29
N VAL A 61 -0.45 10.46 -3.77
CA VAL A 61 -1.91 10.34 -3.62
C VAL A 61 -2.51 9.86 -4.93
N ALA A 62 -3.28 8.76 -4.88
CA ALA A 62 -4.01 8.24 -6.04
C ALA A 62 -4.89 9.34 -6.66
N PRO A 63 -5.01 9.42 -8.00
CA PRO A 63 -5.73 10.51 -8.66
C PRO A 63 -7.16 10.75 -8.13
N LEU A 64 -7.89 9.66 -7.83
CA LEU A 64 -9.24 9.70 -7.27
C LEU A 64 -9.31 10.35 -5.87
N MET A 65 -8.22 10.35 -5.12
CA MET A 65 -8.16 10.83 -3.73
C MET A 65 -7.69 12.29 -3.62
N ARG A 66 -7.24 12.94 -4.71
CA ARG A 66 -6.68 14.30 -4.67
C ARG A 66 -7.68 15.37 -4.21
N GLY A 67 -8.97 15.14 -4.42
CA GLY A 67 -10.02 16.04 -3.91
C GLY A 67 -10.20 15.97 -2.39
N LEU A 68 -9.87 14.84 -1.76
CA LEU A 68 -9.98 14.62 -0.32
C LEU A 68 -8.67 14.91 0.42
N VAL A 69 -7.54 14.48 -0.15
CA VAL A 69 -6.22 14.68 0.42
C VAL A 69 -5.65 15.97 -0.15
N ARG A 70 -5.89 17.08 0.56
CA ARG A 70 -5.29 18.37 0.21
C ARG A 70 -3.78 18.30 0.42
N ALA A 71 -3.05 17.96 -0.64
CA ALA A 71 -1.61 18.05 -0.67
C ALA A 71 -1.22 19.54 -0.81
N PRO A 72 -0.19 20.02 -0.10
CA PRO A 72 0.35 21.34 -0.38
C PRO A 72 0.77 21.38 -1.86
N ALA A 73 0.42 22.45 -2.57
CA ALA A 73 0.79 22.64 -3.96
C ALA A 73 2.32 22.56 -4.07
N ARG A 74 2.83 21.41 -4.52
CA ARG A 74 4.26 21.21 -4.69
C ARG A 74 4.64 22.08 -5.88
N ARG A 75 5.33 23.20 -5.62
CA ARG A 75 6.21 23.79 -6.64
C ARG A 75 7.10 22.64 -7.09
N ALA A 76 6.93 22.23 -8.33
CA ALA A 76 7.72 21.16 -8.94
C ALA A 76 9.17 21.66 -9.05
N ALA A 77 9.93 21.55 -7.97
CA ALA A 77 11.36 21.40 -8.07
C ALA A 77 11.61 19.98 -8.56
N ALA A 78 12.32 19.86 -9.68
CA ALA A 78 12.58 18.66 -10.46
C ALA A 78 13.43 17.60 -9.72
N THR A 79 12.95 17.07 -8.59
CA THR A 79 13.69 16.11 -7.78
C THR A 79 12.96 14.79 -7.52
N ALA A 80 11.74 14.61 -8.04
CA ALA A 80 11.00 13.34 -7.92
C ALA A 80 11.10 12.43 -9.16
N ALA A 81 11.65 12.92 -10.28
CA ALA A 81 11.90 12.12 -11.47
C ALA A 81 13.21 11.31 -11.40
N THR A 82 13.96 11.41 -10.29
CA THR A 82 15.29 10.79 -10.16
C THR A 82 15.26 9.29 -9.93
N GLY A 83 14.16 8.71 -9.39
CA GLY A 83 14.09 7.29 -9.08
C GLY A 83 14.06 6.38 -10.32
N ASP A 84 13.10 6.64 -11.22
CA ASP A 84 12.94 5.84 -12.45
C ASP A 84 14.11 6.04 -13.42
N THR A 85 14.59 7.28 -13.58
CA THR A 85 15.75 7.55 -14.44
C THR A 85 17.03 6.95 -13.86
N ALA A 86 17.23 6.96 -12.54
CA ALA A 86 18.41 6.37 -11.92
C ALA A 86 18.44 4.84 -12.02
N LEU A 87 17.28 4.16 -11.94
CA LEU A 87 17.24 2.71 -12.13
C LEU A 87 17.55 2.33 -13.59
N VAL A 88 16.96 3.04 -14.55
CA VAL A 88 17.25 2.83 -15.99
C VAL A 88 18.73 3.09 -16.29
N ASP A 89 19.30 4.17 -15.78
CA ASP A 89 20.72 4.49 -15.94
C ASP A 89 21.63 3.44 -15.29
N ARG A 90 21.26 2.93 -14.10
CA ARG A 90 22.02 1.87 -13.43
C ARG A 90 22.00 0.57 -14.23
N LEU A 91 20.84 0.15 -14.71
CA LEU A 91 20.69 -1.12 -15.43
C LEU A 91 21.33 -1.09 -16.83
N THR A 92 21.25 0.04 -17.53
CA THR A 92 21.84 0.20 -18.86
C THR A 92 23.37 0.11 -18.86
N ARG A 93 24.02 0.46 -17.75
CA ARG A 93 25.48 0.36 -17.55
C ARG A 93 25.97 -1.06 -17.21
N LEU A 94 25.07 -1.99 -16.88
CA LEU A 94 25.41 -3.36 -16.49
C LEU A 94 25.33 -4.33 -17.67
N GLN A 95 26.18 -5.37 -17.62
CA GLN A 95 26.06 -6.52 -18.51
C GLN A 95 24.76 -7.29 -18.24
N ARG A 96 24.31 -8.10 -19.20
CA ARG A 96 22.99 -8.75 -19.15
C ARG A 96 22.78 -9.63 -17.91
N THR A 97 23.81 -10.36 -17.48
CA THR A 97 23.78 -11.20 -16.27
C THR A 97 23.72 -10.35 -15.00
N GLU A 98 24.59 -9.37 -14.87
CA GLU A 98 24.63 -8.44 -13.73
C GLU A 98 23.33 -7.62 -13.61
N ARG A 99 22.73 -7.27 -14.75
CA ARG A 99 21.43 -6.60 -14.81
C ARG A 99 20.31 -7.46 -14.23
N ARG A 100 20.32 -8.77 -14.54
CA ARG A 100 19.34 -9.73 -14.01
C ARG A 100 19.50 -9.86 -12.50
N ASP A 101 20.73 -9.97 -12.00
CA ASP A 101 20.99 -10.11 -10.56
C ASP A 101 20.62 -8.82 -9.80
N ALA A 102 20.94 -7.65 -10.36
CA ALA A 102 20.54 -6.37 -9.78
C ALA A 102 19.02 -6.19 -9.71
N LEU A 103 18.30 -6.58 -10.78
CA LEU A 103 16.83 -6.59 -10.79
C LEU A 103 16.27 -7.59 -9.77
N LEU A 104 16.87 -8.77 -9.66
CA LEU A 104 16.43 -9.79 -8.72
C LEU A 104 16.58 -9.33 -7.27
N THR A 105 17.71 -8.71 -6.94
CA THR A 105 17.93 -8.10 -5.62
C THR A 105 16.89 -7.02 -5.34
N LEU A 106 16.65 -6.12 -6.30
CA LEU A 106 15.65 -5.07 -6.14
C LEU A 106 14.25 -5.64 -5.86
N VAL A 107 13.81 -6.61 -6.66
CA VAL A 107 12.49 -7.25 -6.48
C VAL A 107 12.39 -7.94 -5.11
N ARG A 108 13.45 -8.62 -4.66
CA ARG A 108 13.49 -9.26 -3.35
C ARG A 108 13.45 -8.27 -2.19
N GLU A 109 14.13 -7.12 -2.33
CA GLU A 109 14.07 -6.04 -1.34
C GLU A 109 12.66 -5.45 -1.25
N GLN A 110 12.02 -5.15 -2.39
CA GLN A 110 10.64 -4.64 -2.39
C GLN A 110 9.63 -5.66 -1.85
N ALA A 111 9.79 -6.95 -2.21
CA ALA A 111 8.95 -8.01 -1.68
C ALA A 111 9.08 -8.16 -0.16
N ALA A 112 10.30 -8.05 0.38
CA ALA A 112 10.53 -8.05 1.82
C ALA A 112 9.83 -6.89 2.53
N LEU A 113 9.83 -5.68 1.95
CA LEU A 113 9.12 -4.54 2.51
C LEU A 113 7.60 -4.78 2.60
N VAL A 114 6.99 -5.31 1.54
CA VAL A 114 5.55 -5.62 1.52
C VAL A 114 5.18 -6.71 2.53
N LEU A 115 6.07 -7.68 2.73
CA LEU A 115 5.87 -8.79 3.68
C LEU A 115 6.37 -8.47 5.10
N GLY A 116 6.87 -7.26 5.37
CA GLY A 116 7.37 -6.84 6.69
C GLY A 116 8.66 -7.54 7.14
N HIS A 117 9.48 -8.04 6.21
CA HIS A 117 10.78 -8.64 6.49
C HIS A 117 11.89 -7.57 6.53
N SER A 118 12.92 -7.79 7.33
CA SER A 118 14.05 -6.85 7.48
C SER A 118 15.00 -6.77 6.27
N GLY A 119 14.82 -7.61 5.24
CA GLY A 119 15.57 -7.54 3.99
C GLY A 119 15.25 -8.67 3.00
N GLY A 120 15.68 -8.51 1.74
CA GLY A 120 15.38 -9.42 0.63
C GLY A 120 16.07 -10.80 0.68
N GLY A 121 17.04 -10.98 1.58
CA GLY A 121 17.81 -12.23 1.72
C GLY A 121 16.95 -13.45 2.07
N GLY A 122 15.84 -13.25 2.80
CA GLY A 122 14.88 -14.30 3.15
C GLY A 122 13.87 -14.67 2.05
N ILE A 123 13.84 -13.92 0.94
CA ILE A 123 12.89 -14.16 -0.15
C ILE A 123 13.51 -15.17 -1.13
N ASP A 124 12.91 -16.35 -1.26
CA ASP A 124 13.27 -17.33 -2.28
C ASP A 124 12.71 -16.90 -3.65
N PRO A 125 13.57 -16.59 -4.64
CA PRO A 125 13.12 -16.13 -5.95
C PRO A 125 12.45 -17.21 -6.81
N SER A 126 12.51 -18.47 -6.40
CA SER A 126 11.90 -19.60 -7.12
C SER A 126 10.53 -20.00 -6.59
N ARG A 127 10.12 -19.46 -5.43
CA ARG A 127 8.79 -19.68 -4.86
C ARG A 127 7.75 -18.74 -5.44
N ALA A 128 6.52 -19.24 -5.56
CA ALA A 128 5.39 -18.39 -5.94
C ALA A 128 5.11 -17.36 -4.83
N PHE A 129 4.73 -16.13 -5.23
CA PHE A 129 4.43 -15.06 -4.28
C PHE A 129 3.35 -15.43 -3.25
N ARG A 130 2.32 -16.19 -3.67
CA ARG A 130 1.28 -16.69 -2.75
C ARG A 130 1.85 -17.55 -1.62
N ASP A 131 2.82 -18.39 -1.91
CA ASP A 131 3.47 -19.26 -0.92
C ASP A 131 4.38 -18.47 0.04
N LEU A 132 4.70 -17.22 -0.31
CA LEU A 132 5.45 -16.27 0.49
C LEU A 132 4.53 -15.34 1.31
N GLY A 133 3.20 -15.49 1.19
CA GLY A 133 2.22 -14.67 1.90
C GLY A 133 1.77 -13.42 1.15
N PHE A 134 2.01 -13.31 -0.17
CA PHE A 134 1.29 -12.34 -0.99
C PHE A 134 -0.12 -12.86 -1.30
N ASP A 135 -1.11 -12.11 -0.89
CA ASP A 135 -2.52 -12.28 -1.22
C ASP A 135 -3.08 -10.95 -1.81
N SER A 136 -4.37 -10.87 -2.07
CA SER A 136 -4.99 -9.65 -2.62
C SER A 136 -5.17 -8.52 -1.59
N LEU A 137 -4.84 -8.77 -0.32
CA LEU A 137 -4.95 -7.82 0.80
C LEU A 137 -3.58 -7.28 1.24
N THR A 138 -2.48 -7.83 0.71
CA THR A 138 -1.10 -7.51 1.06
C THR A 138 -0.36 -6.77 -0.05
#